data_AF-A0A833DJH6-F1
#
_entry.id   AF-A0A833DJH6-F1
#
_cell.length_a   1.000
_cell.length_b   1.000
_cell.length_c   1.000
_cell.angle_alpha   90.00
_cell.angle_beta   90.00
_cell.angle_gamma   90.00
#
_symmetry.space_group_name_H-M   'P 1'
#
loop_
_entity.id
_entity.type
_entity.pdbx_description
1 polymer ?
#
loop_
_entity_poly.entity_id
_entity_poly.type
_entity_poly.pdbx_seq_one_letter_code
_entity_poly.pdbx_strand_id
1 'polypeptide(L)'
;MNQRAKLWTLLQQNYKINFELISQVNALITVKLIGGAKKSFSTDKIVLEKKTDTINDLVSHLIKIKPKNTLEFDTKNLIIAVNGVDSSALDGYDTKLNDDDEISIVPIIHGGSTTRIQFSITHSDVEIFDVLNDKKFHKEFLDELRSKYKQLIIQTINPQFLLNARHAKKILTLSLHAKKNKMLLSKKIETDILLRFAATTQISDAIKVAGRKLNMDFLIIAVGKKSSLSKLHSELKPFLRAKPLSKNNHPFLKKQFKVSKIHLSAVSSKDSLENIIVEKAAVLI
;
A
#
# COMPACT_ATOMS: atom_id res chain seq x y z
N MET A 1 -50.51 -18.33 -19.18
CA MET A 1 -49.65 -17.51 -20.07
C MET A 1 -49.29 -16.21 -19.37
N ASN A 2 -47.99 -15.96 -19.17
CA ASN A 2 -47.45 -14.70 -18.62
C ASN A 2 -47.89 -13.50 -19.50
N GLN A 3 -48.20 -12.34 -18.93
CA GLN A 3 -48.64 -11.15 -19.68
C GLN A 3 -47.69 -10.77 -20.82
N ARG A 4 -46.38 -11.02 -20.64
CA ARG A 4 -45.38 -10.92 -21.73
C ARG A 4 -45.73 -11.79 -22.93
N ALA A 5 -46.10 -13.05 -22.73
CA ALA A 5 -46.42 -13.98 -23.82
C ALA A 5 -47.62 -13.50 -24.65
N LYS A 6 -48.65 -12.91 -24.02
CA LYS A 6 -49.81 -12.33 -24.73
C LYS A 6 -49.43 -11.09 -25.56
N LEU A 7 -48.59 -10.20 -25.01
CA LEU A 7 -48.10 -9.03 -25.76
C LEU A 7 -47.21 -9.46 -26.95
N TRP A 8 -46.40 -10.50 -26.76
CA TRP A 8 -45.56 -11.09 -27.81
C TRP A 8 -46.37 -11.65 -28.98
N THR A 9 -47.47 -12.36 -28.71
CA THR A 9 -48.34 -12.90 -29.77
C THR A 9 -49.08 -11.80 -30.54
N LEU A 10 -49.50 -10.74 -29.85
CA LEU A 10 -50.19 -9.59 -30.46
C LEU A 10 -49.27 -8.79 -31.38
N LEU A 11 -47.98 -8.64 -31.03
CA LEU A 11 -47.00 -7.95 -31.87
C LEU A 11 -46.63 -8.76 -33.13
N GLN A 12 -46.58 -10.08 -33.03
CA GLN A 12 -46.36 -10.97 -34.19
C GLN A 12 -47.49 -10.90 -35.21
N GLN A 13 -48.75 -10.85 -34.75
CA GLN A 13 -49.91 -10.81 -35.64
C GLN A 13 -50.08 -9.46 -36.35
N ASN A 14 -49.72 -8.35 -35.71
CA ASN A 14 -50.09 -7.03 -36.20
C ASN A 14 -49.05 -6.32 -37.08
N TYR A 15 -47.77 -6.70 -37.07
CA TYR A 15 -46.73 -5.85 -37.68
C TYR A 15 -45.84 -6.49 -38.77
N LYS A 16 -46.03 -7.77 -39.16
CA LYS A 16 -45.21 -8.43 -40.21
C LYS A 16 -43.70 -8.14 -40.08
N ILE A 17 -43.20 -8.07 -38.85
CA ILE A 17 -41.80 -7.77 -38.57
C ILE A 17 -40.99 -9.05 -38.81
N ASN A 18 -39.88 -8.94 -39.52
CA ASN A 18 -38.96 -10.06 -39.70
C ASN A 18 -38.21 -10.32 -38.38
N PHE A 19 -38.72 -11.26 -37.58
CA PHE A 19 -38.24 -11.51 -36.22
C PHE A 19 -36.87 -12.19 -36.15
N GLU A 20 -36.31 -12.70 -37.25
CA GLU A 20 -34.93 -13.20 -37.27
C GLU A 20 -33.93 -12.08 -36.88
N LEU A 21 -34.20 -10.82 -37.26
CA LEU A 21 -33.39 -9.66 -36.86
C LEU A 21 -33.58 -9.23 -35.39
N ILE A 22 -34.73 -9.54 -34.78
CA ILE A 22 -35.01 -9.20 -33.36
C ILE A 22 -34.56 -10.33 -32.42
N SER A 23 -34.38 -11.54 -32.95
CA SER A 23 -33.86 -12.69 -32.18
C SER A 23 -32.37 -12.60 -31.83
N GLN A 24 -31.65 -11.61 -32.37
CA GLN A 24 -30.39 -11.13 -31.76
C GLN A 24 -30.72 -10.29 -30.53
N VAL A 25 -31.34 -10.91 -29.53
CA VAL A 25 -31.45 -10.32 -28.20
C VAL A 25 -30.02 -10.31 -27.67
N ASN A 26 -29.37 -9.14 -27.73
CA ASN A 26 -28.04 -8.95 -27.19
C ASN A 26 -28.06 -9.41 -25.72
N ALA A 27 -27.19 -10.35 -25.38
CA ALA A 27 -26.92 -10.73 -24.00
C ALA A 27 -26.48 -9.46 -23.24
N LEU A 28 -27.35 -8.93 -22.38
CA LEU A 28 -27.11 -7.67 -21.66
C LEU A 28 -26.58 -7.99 -20.26
N ILE A 29 -25.26 -8.06 -20.13
CA ILE A 29 -24.62 -8.18 -18.81
C ILE A 29 -24.29 -6.77 -18.32
N THR A 30 -24.69 -6.45 -17.10
CA THR A 30 -24.34 -5.19 -16.45
C THR A 30 -23.15 -5.38 -15.53
N VAL A 31 -22.05 -4.67 -15.79
CA VAL A 31 -20.86 -4.65 -14.93
C VAL A 31 -20.81 -3.35 -14.14
N LYS A 32 -20.94 -3.44 -12.81
CA LYS A 32 -20.70 -2.36 -11.85
C LYS A 32 -19.23 -2.36 -11.43
N LEU A 33 -18.57 -1.23 -11.62
CA LEU A 33 -17.16 -1.03 -11.30
C LEU A 33 -17.01 -0.19 -10.03
N ILE A 34 -16.33 -0.74 -9.04
CA ILE A 34 -16.18 -0.11 -7.72
C ILE A 34 -14.71 0.24 -7.48
N GLY A 35 -14.46 1.31 -6.73
CA GLY A 35 -13.13 1.67 -6.25
C GLY A 35 -12.09 1.90 -7.36
N GLY A 36 -10.99 1.14 -7.34
CA GLY A 36 -9.92 1.23 -8.33
C GLY A 36 -10.38 0.92 -9.75
N ALA A 37 -11.34 -0.01 -9.92
CA ALA A 37 -11.85 -0.40 -11.24
C ALA A 37 -12.61 0.76 -11.90
N LYS A 38 -13.38 1.53 -11.12
CA LYS A 38 -14.02 2.78 -11.60
C LYS A 38 -12.99 3.76 -12.19
N LYS A 39 -11.80 3.84 -11.60
CA LYS A 39 -10.69 4.70 -12.08
C LYS A 39 -10.01 4.12 -13.32
N SER A 40 -9.93 2.80 -13.46
CA SER A 40 -9.34 2.14 -14.62
C SER A 40 -10.21 2.26 -15.87
N PHE A 41 -11.53 2.41 -15.72
CA PHE A 41 -12.47 2.53 -16.85
C PHE A 41 -13.11 3.92 -17.01
N SER A 42 -12.87 4.84 -16.07
CA SER A 42 -13.50 6.17 -16.04
C SER A 42 -15.03 6.16 -16.01
N THR A 43 -15.62 5.04 -15.62
CA THR A 43 -17.07 4.83 -15.47
C THR A 43 -17.31 3.88 -14.30
N ASP A 44 -18.46 3.99 -13.64
CA ASP A 44 -18.92 3.03 -12.62
C ASP A 44 -19.79 1.91 -13.20
N LYS A 45 -20.18 1.99 -14.47
CA LYS A 45 -21.00 0.98 -15.12
C LYS A 45 -20.56 0.76 -16.57
N ILE A 46 -20.53 -0.51 -16.97
CA ILE A 46 -20.37 -0.96 -18.35
C ILE A 46 -21.53 -1.90 -18.65
N VAL A 47 -22.20 -1.70 -19.78
CA VAL A 47 -23.19 -2.64 -20.30
C VAL A 47 -22.54 -3.37 -21.46
N LEU A 48 -22.48 -4.70 -21.37
CA LEU A 48 -21.94 -5.53 -22.43
C LEU A 48 -23.10 -6.06 -23.26
N GLU A 49 -23.05 -5.78 -24.56
CA GLU A 49 -24.01 -6.28 -25.56
C GLU A 49 -23.53 -7.59 -26.19
N LYS A 50 -22.36 -8.09 -25.77
CA LYS A 50 -21.74 -9.31 -26.29
C LYS A 50 -21.93 -10.46 -25.31
N LYS A 51 -22.33 -11.61 -25.85
CA LYS A 51 -22.36 -12.87 -25.10
C LYS A 51 -20.99 -13.18 -24.50
N THR A 52 -20.99 -13.37 -23.20
CA THR A 52 -19.82 -13.66 -22.39
C THR A 52 -20.16 -14.88 -21.56
N ASP A 53 -19.56 -16.03 -21.85
CA ASP A 53 -20.00 -17.30 -21.28
C ASP A 53 -19.52 -17.50 -19.83
N THR A 54 -18.35 -16.95 -19.48
CA THR A 54 -17.75 -17.08 -18.13
C THR A 54 -17.19 -15.77 -17.58
N ILE A 55 -16.91 -15.73 -16.28
CA ILE A 55 -16.17 -14.62 -15.65
C ILE A 55 -14.78 -14.43 -16.30
N ASN A 56 -14.10 -15.50 -16.69
CA ASN A 56 -12.80 -15.40 -17.36
C ASN A 56 -12.89 -14.68 -18.71
N ASP A 57 -13.94 -14.96 -19.49
CA ASP A 57 -14.23 -14.28 -20.75
C ASP A 57 -14.55 -12.80 -20.52
N LEU A 58 -15.32 -12.52 -19.46
CA LEU A 58 -15.67 -11.17 -19.05
C LEU A 58 -14.42 -10.34 -18.77
N VAL A 59 -13.54 -10.84 -17.90
CA VAL A 59 -12.31 -10.16 -17.52
C VAL A 59 -11.40 -9.95 -18.74
N SER A 60 -11.29 -10.95 -19.61
CA SER A 60 -10.54 -10.87 -20.86
C SER A 60 -11.09 -9.79 -21.79
N HIS A 61 -12.41 -9.62 -21.85
CA HIS A 61 -13.04 -8.58 -22.64
C HIS A 61 -12.83 -7.19 -22.02
N LEU A 62 -12.97 -7.05 -20.70
CA LEU A 62 -12.73 -5.81 -19.98
C LEU A 62 -11.30 -5.28 -20.18
N ILE A 63 -10.29 -6.16 -20.22
CA ILE A 63 -8.91 -5.76 -20.55
C ILE A 63 -8.82 -5.12 -21.94
N LYS A 64 -9.52 -5.68 -22.94
CA LYS A 64 -9.47 -5.21 -24.34
C LYS A 64 -10.12 -3.85 -24.52
N ILE A 65 -11.19 -3.56 -23.76
CA ILE A 65 -11.93 -2.29 -23.87
C ILE A 65 -11.42 -1.21 -22.91
N LYS A 66 -10.43 -1.52 -22.06
CA LYS A 66 -9.87 -0.56 -21.10
C LYS A 66 -9.28 0.65 -21.85
N PRO A 67 -9.59 1.90 -21.44
CA PRO A 67 -8.95 3.08 -22.00
C PRO A 67 -7.42 3.07 -21.79
N LYS A 68 -6.66 3.51 -22.80
CA LYS A 68 -5.18 3.47 -22.77
C LYS A 68 -4.55 4.41 -21.73
N ASN A 69 -5.19 5.55 -21.44
CA ASN A 69 -4.64 6.61 -20.57
C ASN A 69 -5.22 6.61 -19.14
N THR A 70 -5.78 5.49 -18.69
CA THR A 70 -6.34 5.34 -17.34
C THR A 70 -5.50 4.40 -16.49
N LEU A 71 -5.81 4.33 -15.19
CA LEU A 71 -5.15 3.44 -14.24
C LEU A 71 -5.12 1.99 -14.77
N GLU A 72 -4.04 1.25 -14.46
CA GLU A 72 -3.96 -0.18 -14.74
C GLU A 72 -5.14 -0.92 -14.09
N PHE A 73 -5.63 -1.95 -14.76
CA PHE A 73 -6.68 -2.81 -14.24
C PHE A 73 -6.04 -4.14 -13.81
N ASP A 74 -5.77 -4.28 -12.51
CA ASP A 74 -5.17 -5.49 -11.94
C ASP A 74 -6.21 -6.60 -11.85
N THR A 75 -6.11 -7.59 -12.73
CA THR A 75 -7.06 -8.69 -12.82
C THR A 75 -6.78 -9.84 -11.86
N LYS A 76 -5.63 -9.83 -11.17
CA LYS A 76 -5.24 -10.89 -10.22
C LYS A 76 -5.83 -10.69 -8.83
N ASN A 77 -6.22 -9.45 -8.51
CA ASN A 77 -6.69 -9.04 -7.20
C ASN A 77 -8.09 -8.43 -7.31
N LEU A 78 -9.06 -9.24 -7.73
CA LEU A 78 -10.45 -8.84 -7.87
C LEU A 78 -11.34 -9.70 -6.96
N ILE A 79 -12.26 -9.05 -6.24
CA ILE A 79 -13.50 -9.68 -5.79
C ILE A 79 -14.52 -9.43 -6.88
N ILE A 80 -15.11 -10.51 -7.39
CA ILE A 80 -16.14 -10.45 -8.43
C ILE A 80 -17.39 -11.07 -7.83
N ALA A 81 -18.50 -10.34 -7.84
CA ALA A 81 -19.78 -10.85 -7.38
C ALA A 81 -20.77 -10.92 -8.55
N VAL A 82 -21.47 -12.05 -8.68
CA VAL A 82 -22.55 -12.28 -9.64
C VAL A 82 -23.87 -12.20 -8.88
N ASN A 83 -24.73 -11.24 -9.23
CA ASN A 83 -26.02 -10.99 -8.58
C ASN A 83 -25.90 -10.86 -7.04
N GLY A 84 -24.79 -10.29 -6.57
CA GLY A 84 -24.50 -10.08 -5.14
C GLY A 84 -23.81 -11.25 -4.44
N VAL A 85 -23.57 -12.38 -5.11
CA VAL A 85 -22.84 -13.54 -4.56
C VAL A 85 -21.40 -13.54 -5.06
N ASP A 86 -20.43 -13.66 -4.15
CA ASP A 86 -19.01 -13.76 -4.51
C ASP A 86 -18.76 -14.97 -5.41
N SER A 87 -18.05 -14.76 -6.52
CA SER A 87 -17.76 -15.83 -7.48
C SER A 87 -16.92 -16.95 -6.89
N SER A 88 -16.12 -16.69 -5.85
CA SER A 88 -15.38 -17.72 -5.12
C SER A 88 -16.28 -18.69 -4.35
N ALA A 89 -17.52 -18.30 -4.04
CA ALA A 89 -18.54 -19.19 -3.49
C ALA A 89 -19.34 -19.93 -4.57
N LEU A 90 -19.08 -19.63 -5.85
CA LEU A 90 -19.57 -20.32 -7.04
C LEU A 90 -18.41 -21.15 -7.63
N ASP A 91 -18.20 -21.07 -8.95
CA ASP A 91 -17.12 -21.77 -9.67
C ASP A 91 -15.91 -20.84 -9.93
N GLY A 92 -15.72 -19.81 -9.12
CA GLY A 92 -14.64 -18.85 -9.28
C GLY A 92 -14.69 -18.16 -10.66
N TYR A 93 -13.57 -18.17 -11.38
CA TYR A 93 -13.47 -17.59 -12.73
C TYR A 93 -14.19 -18.42 -13.81
N ASP A 94 -14.52 -19.68 -13.54
CA ASP A 94 -15.25 -20.56 -14.44
C ASP A 94 -16.77 -20.44 -14.28
N THR A 95 -17.23 -19.60 -13.34
CA THR A 95 -18.65 -19.28 -13.15
C THR A 95 -19.27 -18.83 -14.47
N LYS A 96 -20.31 -19.55 -14.89
CA LYS A 96 -21.08 -19.24 -16.10
C LYS A 96 -21.94 -18.01 -15.88
N LEU A 97 -21.97 -17.13 -16.88
CA LEU A 97 -22.77 -15.92 -16.86
C LEU A 97 -24.00 -16.10 -17.76
N ASN A 98 -25.11 -15.53 -17.32
CA ASN A 98 -26.36 -15.51 -18.07
C ASN A 98 -26.74 -14.09 -18.45
N ASP A 99 -27.68 -13.98 -19.38
CA ASP A 99 -28.27 -12.71 -19.75
C ASP A 99 -28.94 -12.06 -18.52
N ASP A 100 -28.90 -10.72 -18.46
CA ASP A 100 -29.39 -9.91 -17.35
C ASP A 100 -28.61 -10.05 -16.02
N ASP A 101 -27.50 -10.79 -15.99
CA ASP A 101 -26.64 -10.84 -14.81
C ASP A 101 -26.06 -9.46 -14.46
N GLU A 102 -26.08 -9.15 -13.16
CA GLU A 102 -25.40 -8.00 -12.60
C GLU A 102 -24.09 -8.43 -11.95
N ILE A 103 -22.98 -7.98 -12.51
CA ILE A 103 -21.63 -8.28 -12.05
C ILE A 103 -21.06 -7.08 -11.32
N SER A 104 -20.62 -7.26 -10.08
CA SER A 104 -19.86 -6.23 -9.36
C SER A 104 -18.39 -6.60 -9.31
N ILE A 105 -17.52 -5.69 -9.79
CA ILE A 105 -16.06 -5.87 -9.75
C ILE A 105 -15.48 -4.88 -8.73
N VAL A 106 -14.88 -5.46 -7.69
CA VAL A 106 -14.24 -4.74 -6.59
C VAL A 106 -12.77 -5.12 -6.58
N PRO A 107 -11.83 -4.23 -6.94
CA PRO A 107 -10.42 -4.53 -6.82
C PRO A 107 -10.04 -4.65 -5.35
N ILE A 108 -9.35 -5.73 -5.01
CA ILE A 108 -8.69 -5.91 -3.73
C ILE A 108 -7.46 -5.01 -3.73
N ILE A 109 -7.68 -3.77 -3.32
CA ILE A 109 -6.65 -2.73 -3.27
C ILE A 109 -5.57 -3.07 -2.25
N HIS A 110 -4.50 -3.70 -2.72
CA HIS A 110 -3.18 -3.60 -2.10
C HIS A 110 -2.54 -2.38 -2.77
N GLY A 111 -2.48 -1.25 -2.07
CA GLY A 111 -2.15 0.03 -2.70
C GLY A 111 -0.78 0.06 -3.39
N GLY A 112 -0.76 -0.05 -4.73
CA GLY A 112 0.28 0.44 -5.65
C GLY A 112 1.66 -0.19 -5.54
N SER A 113 2.27 -0.54 -6.68
CA SER A 113 3.51 -1.35 -6.79
C SER A 113 4.82 -0.70 -6.32
N THR A 114 4.77 0.34 -5.49
CA THR A 114 5.84 0.64 -4.55
C THR A 114 5.43 0.04 -3.22
N THR A 115 6.11 -0.99 -2.74
CA THR A 115 5.82 -1.57 -1.42
C THR A 115 6.05 -0.52 -0.34
N ARG A 116 5.00 0.23 0.01
CA ARG A 116 5.03 1.23 1.07
C ARG A 116 5.33 0.52 2.37
N ILE A 117 6.34 0.98 3.10
CA ILE A 117 6.67 0.41 4.40
C ILE A 117 5.75 1.07 5.42
N GLN A 118 4.59 0.45 5.64
CA GLN A 118 3.57 0.92 6.57
C GLN A 118 3.30 -0.09 7.67
N PHE A 119 3.09 0.40 8.87
CA PHE A 119 2.62 -0.38 10.01
C PHE A 119 2.03 0.56 11.05
N SER A 120 1.24 0.02 11.97
CA SER A 120 0.68 0.80 13.09
C SER A 120 1.35 0.40 14.40
N ILE A 121 1.50 1.39 15.29
CA ILE A 121 1.92 1.21 16.69
C ILE A 121 0.84 1.87 17.54
N THR A 122 0.17 1.06 18.37
CA THR A 122 -0.96 1.48 19.21
C THR A 122 -2.04 2.25 18.41
N HIS A 123 -2.07 3.58 18.53
CA HIS A 123 -3.07 4.46 17.91
C HIS A 123 -2.46 5.38 16.84
N SER A 124 -1.25 5.10 16.37
CA SER A 124 -0.57 5.89 15.35
C SER A 124 -0.14 5.01 14.18
N ASP A 125 -0.29 5.52 12.98
CA ASP A 125 0.26 4.91 11.77
C ASP A 125 1.68 5.40 11.56
N VAL A 126 2.50 4.53 11.00
CA VAL A 126 3.89 4.80 10.63
C VAL A 126 4.06 4.53 9.14
N GLU A 127 4.80 5.40 8.48
CA GLU A 127 5.32 5.16 7.14
C GLU A 127 6.80 5.49 7.07
N ILE A 128 7.56 4.60 6.43
CA ILE A 128 8.98 4.80 6.15
C ILE A 128 9.16 5.00 4.65
N PHE A 129 9.74 6.13 4.29
CA PHE A 129 10.05 6.50 2.91
C PHE A 129 11.53 6.31 2.65
N ASP A 130 11.89 5.45 1.70
CA ASP A 130 13.27 5.30 1.19
C ASP A 130 13.47 6.28 0.04
N VAL A 131 14.15 7.39 0.34
CA VAL A 131 14.26 8.57 -0.53
C VAL A 131 15.61 8.59 -1.21
N LEU A 132 15.59 8.63 -2.54
CA LEU A 132 16.77 8.87 -3.38
C LEU A 132 17.19 10.33 -3.24
N ASN A 133 18.50 10.58 -3.17
CA ASN A 133 19.00 11.94 -3.11
C ASN A 133 18.62 12.76 -4.35
N ASP A 134 18.27 14.02 -4.13
CA ASP A 134 17.91 15.01 -5.15
C ASP A 134 18.33 16.41 -4.65
N LYS A 135 18.58 17.34 -5.58
CA LYS A 135 18.98 18.72 -5.25
C LYS A 135 17.95 19.46 -4.39
N LYS A 136 16.67 19.08 -4.47
CA LYS A 136 15.59 19.63 -3.63
C LYS A 136 15.82 19.37 -2.14
N PHE A 137 16.50 18.28 -1.80
CA PHE A 137 16.81 17.93 -0.42
C PHE A 137 18.06 18.66 0.06
N HIS A 138 17.91 19.95 0.32
CA HIS A 138 18.95 20.80 0.90
C HIS A 138 19.03 20.62 2.44
N LYS A 139 19.81 21.46 3.11
CA LYS A 139 20.11 21.33 4.55
C LYS A 139 18.88 21.59 5.42
N GLU A 140 18.09 22.60 5.08
CA GLU A 140 16.90 23.04 5.81
C GLU A 140 15.65 22.18 5.51
N PHE A 141 15.71 21.30 4.50
CA PHE A 141 14.59 20.47 4.04
C PHE A 141 13.81 19.76 5.17
N LEU A 142 14.50 19.22 6.18
CA LEU A 142 13.84 18.51 7.27
C LEU A 142 12.96 19.45 8.11
N ASP A 143 13.44 20.67 8.36
CA ASP A 143 12.74 21.66 9.17
C ASP A 143 11.58 22.27 8.39
N GLU A 144 11.73 22.46 7.08
CA GLU A 144 10.62 22.82 6.18
C GLU A 144 9.53 21.74 6.17
N LEU A 145 9.92 20.46 6.05
CA LEU A 145 8.99 19.34 6.01
C LEU A 145 8.19 19.23 7.32
N ARG A 146 8.87 19.40 8.47
CA ARG A 146 8.22 19.45 9.80
C ARG A 146 7.28 20.64 9.94
N SER A 147 7.68 21.80 9.42
CA SER A 147 6.87 23.01 9.45
C SER A 147 5.60 22.87 8.60
N LYS A 148 5.68 22.16 7.48
CA LYS A 148 4.56 21.86 6.58
C LYS A 148 3.61 20.79 7.16
N TYR A 149 4.14 19.78 7.83
CA TYR A 149 3.38 18.65 8.38
C TYR A 149 3.45 18.60 9.92
N LYS A 150 3.04 19.67 10.61
CA LYS A 150 3.13 19.82 12.08
C LYS A 150 2.41 18.72 12.87
N GLN A 151 1.43 18.05 12.26
CA GLN A 151 0.68 16.94 12.85
C GLN A 151 1.41 15.59 12.78
N LEU A 152 2.52 15.52 12.05
CA LEU A 152 3.35 14.32 11.92
C LEU A 152 4.61 14.48 12.77
N ILE A 153 4.99 13.40 13.46
CA ILE A 153 6.35 13.26 13.98
C ILE A 153 7.21 12.84 12.80
N ILE A 154 8.22 13.63 12.45
CA ILE A 154 9.08 13.38 11.29
C ILE A 154 10.55 13.39 11.73
N GLN A 155 11.25 12.30 11.44
CA GLN A 155 12.69 12.18 11.64
C GLN A 155 13.34 11.56 10.41
N THR A 156 14.53 12.05 10.04
CA THR A 156 15.34 11.42 8.99
C THR A 156 16.50 10.64 9.57
N ILE A 157 16.85 9.53 8.93
CA ILE A 157 18.00 8.69 9.30
C ILE A 157 18.75 8.22 8.05
N ASN A 158 20.02 7.86 8.23
CA ASN A 158 20.81 7.13 7.25
C ASN A 158 20.16 5.76 6.99
N PRO A 159 19.91 5.34 5.74
CA PRO A 159 19.27 4.07 5.43
C PRO A 159 20.02 2.85 5.95
N GLN A 160 21.34 2.96 6.14
CA GLN A 160 22.18 1.89 6.69
C GLN A 160 21.79 1.49 8.13
N PHE A 161 21.10 2.36 8.87
CA PHE A 161 20.67 2.12 10.25
C PHE A 161 19.36 1.35 10.38
N LEU A 162 18.76 0.91 9.26
CA LEU A 162 17.53 0.12 9.26
C LEU A 162 17.75 -1.26 8.62
N LEU A 163 17.28 -2.33 9.28
CA LEU A 163 17.33 -3.69 8.74
C LEU A 163 16.10 -4.00 7.89
N ASN A 164 14.93 -3.75 8.46
CA ASN A 164 13.64 -4.09 7.90
C ASN A 164 12.53 -3.35 8.70
N ALA A 165 11.27 -3.51 8.31
CA ALA A 165 10.14 -2.87 8.98
C ALA A 165 9.96 -3.29 10.45
N ARG A 166 10.27 -4.54 10.82
CA ARG A 166 10.17 -5.04 12.22
C ARG A 166 11.19 -4.34 13.12
N HIS A 167 12.42 -4.16 12.65
CA HIS A 167 13.43 -3.37 13.36
C HIS A 167 12.92 -1.95 13.65
N ALA A 168 12.41 -1.24 12.64
CA ALA A 168 11.83 0.09 12.88
C ALA A 168 10.66 0.07 13.85
N LYS A 169 9.74 -0.91 13.71
CA LYS A 169 8.58 -1.03 14.60
C LYS A 169 9.00 -1.17 16.06
N LYS A 170 10.02 -1.98 16.36
CA LYS A 170 10.56 -2.16 17.72
C LYS A 170 11.17 -0.86 18.26
N ILE A 171 12.06 -0.22 17.50
CA ILE A 171 12.68 1.05 17.92
C ILE A 171 11.64 2.15 18.16
N LEU A 172 10.68 2.31 17.25
CA LEU A 172 9.63 3.33 17.38
C LEU A 172 8.67 3.02 18.55
N THR A 173 8.44 1.74 18.86
CA THR A 173 7.66 1.34 20.04
C THR A 173 8.35 1.82 21.31
N LEU A 174 9.68 1.71 21.41
CA LEU A 174 10.44 2.24 22.55
C LEU A 174 10.26 3.75 22.70
N SER A 175 10.42 4.54 21.63
CA SER A 175 10.25 6.00 21.69
C SER A 175 8.83 6.44 22.02
N LEU A 176 7.82 5.78 21.44
CA LEU A 176 6.42 6.11 21.72
C LEU A 176 6.03 5.73 23.16
N HIS A 177 6.54 4.61 23.68
CA HIS A 177 6.35 4.22 25.07
C HIS A 177 7.06 5.20 26.02
N ALA A 178 8.30 5.57 25.72
CA ALA A 178 9.06 6.57 26.47
C ALA A 178 8.34 7.91 26.52
N LYS A 179 7.77 8.38 25.39
CA LYS A 179 6.93 9.59 25.35
C LYS A 179 5.73 9.48 26.27
N LYS A 180 4.98 8.37 26.19
CA LYS A 180 3.79 8.13 27.03
C LYS A 180 4.12 8.19 28.52
N ASN A 181 5.28 7.68 28.91
CA ASN A 181 5.72 7.59 30.30
C ASN A 181 6.64 8.75 30.75
N LYS A 182 6.82 9.79 29.92
CA LYS A 182 7.71 10.93 30.20
C LYS A 182 9.18 10.53 30.45
N MET A 183 9.64 9.46 29.80
CA MET A 183 11.00 8.89 29.88
C MET A 183 11.79 9.04 28.57
N LEU A 184 11.53 10.11 27.80
CA LEU A 184 12.31 10.36 26.59
C LEU A 184 13.76 10.67 26.96
N LEU A 185 14.70 10.15 26.16
CA LEU A 185 16.13 10.46 26.24
C LEU A 185 16.43 11.93 25.86
N SER A 186 15.43 12.64 25.34
CA SER A 186 15.54 14.03 24.91
C SER A 186 14.20 14.76 25.03
N LYS A 187 14.21 16.09 24.88
CA LYS A 187 13.00 16.92 24.96
C LYS A 187 11.98 16.65 23.84
N LYS A 188 12.42 16.12 22.70
CA LYS A 188 11.61 15.93 21.48
C LYS A 188 11.62 14.45 21.07
N ILE A 189 10.45 13.91 20.71
CA ILE A 189 10.35 12.51 20.30
C ILE A 189 11.15 12.21 19.02
N GLU A 190 11.27 13.17 18.11
CA GLU A 190 12.08 13.05 16.90
C GLU A 190 13.55 12.77 17.23
N THR A 191 14.08 13.48 18.24
CA THR A 191 15.45 13.30 18.72
C THR A 191 15.61 11.99 19.48
N ASP A 192 14.62 11.59 20.29
CA ASP A 192 14.62 10.28 20.95
C ASP A 192 14.66 9.12 19.94
N ILE A 193 13.87 9.21 18.87
CA ILE A 193 13.90 8.23 17.76
C ILE A 193 15.32 8.13 17.18
N LEU A 194 15.96 9.27 16.89
CA LEU A 194 17.32 9.29 16.34
C LEU A 194 18.34 8.66 17.31
N LEU A 195 18.25 8.99 18.60
CA LEU A 195 19.11 8.44 19.67
C LEU A 195 18.98 6.91 19.76
N ARG A 196 17.74 6.38 19.70
CA ARG A 196 17.49 4.94 19.74
C ARG A 196 17.98 4.21 18.50
N PHE A 197 17.83 4.79 17.31
CA PHE A 197 18.43 4.22 16.10
C PHE A 197 19.96 4.23 16.18
N ALA A 198 20.57 5.21 16.83
CA ALA A 198 22.02 5.29 17.00
C ALA A 198 22.56 4.47 18.19
N ALA A 199 21.69 3.99 19.08
CA ALA A 199 22.04 3.38 20.37
C ALA A 199 23.01 4.22 21.21
N THR A 200 22.76 5.53 21.33
CA THR A 200 23.57 6.47 22.12
C THR A 200 22.67 7.51 22.79
N THR A 201 23.11 8.08 23.91
CA THR A 201 22.45 9.22 24.57
C THR A 201 23.02 10.57 24.10
N GLN A 202 24.14 10.56 23.36
CA GLN A 202 24.77 11.77 22.84
C GLN A 202 24.14 12.20 21.51
N ILE A 203 23.45 13.34 21.50
CA ILE A 203 22.76 13.87 20.31
C ILE A 203 23.73 14.12 19.15
N SER A 204 24.90 14.70 19.42
CA SER A 204 25.92 14.99 18.40
C SER A 204 26.40 13.71 17.71
N ASP A 205 26.61 12.65 18.48
CA ASP A 205 27.00 11.34 17.97
C ASP A 205 25.87 10.71 17.14
N ALA A 206 24.63 10.73 17.63
CA ALA A 206 23.49 10.22 16.88
C ALA A 206 23.28 10.91 15.53
N ILE A 207 23.42 12.25 15.47
CA ILE A 207 23.41 13.03 14.22
C ILE A 207 24.59 12.64 13.32
N LYS A 208 25.78 12.43 13.91
CA LYS A 208 26.99 12.07 13.17
C LYS A 208 26.89 10.67 12.56
N VAL A 209 26.34 9.68 13.27
CA VAL A 209 26.35 8.29 12.79
C VAL A 209 25.07 7.91 12.07
N ALA A 210 23.91 8.15 12.69
CA ALA A 210 22.61 7.70 12.20
C ALA A 210 21.81 8.80 11.49
N GLY A 211 22.19 10.08 11.64
CA GLY A 211 21.52 11.19 10.99
C GLY A 211 21.67 11.17 9.47
N ARG A 212 20.72 11.82 8.78
CA ARG A 212 20.80 12.08 7.33
C ARG A 212 22.11 12.80 6.99
N LYS A 213 22.72 12.40 5.87
CA LYS A 213 23.87 13.08 5.28
C LYS A 213 23.44 13.88 4.06
N LEU A 214 24.06 15.05 3.86
CA LEU A 214 23.82 15.84 2.65
C LEU A 214 24.26 15.07 1.42
N ASN A 215 23.54 15.23 0.32
CA ASN A 215 23.83 14.61 -0.97
C ASN A 215 23.86 13.07 -0.94
N MET A 216 23.20 12.45 0.03
CA MET A 216 23.08 10.99 0.17
C MET A 216 21.63 10.58 0.32
N ASP A 217 21.28 9.39 -0.15
CA ASP A 217 19.98 8.76 0.08
C ASP A 217 19.68 8.69 1.58
N PHE A 218 18.41 8.82 1.94
CA PHE A 218 17.98 8.86 3.34
C PHE A 218 16.60 8.25 3.54
N LEU A 219 16.31 7.89 4.79
CA LEU A 219 14.97 7.49 5.18
C LEU A 219 14.25 8.67 5.83
N ILE A 220 12.97 8.84 5.51
CA ILE A 220 12.05 9.63 6.31
C ILE A 220 11.17 8.65 7.09
N ILE A 221 11.16 8.79 8.41
CA ILE A 221 10.23 8.11 9.30
C ILE A 221 9.15 9.13 9.68
N ALA A 222 7.90 8.83 9.33
CA ALA A 222 6.75 9.66 9.66
C ALA A 222 5.77 8.87 10.52
N VAL A 223 5.30 9.47 11.62
CA VAL A 223 4.30 8.88 12.52
C VAL A 223 3.12 9.84 12.66
N GLY A 224 1.89 9.35 12.46
CA GLY A 224 0.67 10.14 12.61
C GLY A 224 -0.54 9.50 11.94
N LYS A 225 -1.50 10.32 11.48
CA LYS A 225 -2.72 9.82 10.83
C LYS A 225 -2.44 9.37 9.39
N LYS A 226 -3.02 8.23 8.96
CA LYS A 226 -2.94 7.71 7.58
C LYS A 226 -3.22 8.74 6.47
N SER A 227 -4.16 9.67 6.70
CA SER A 227 -4.51 10.73 5.73
C SER A 227 -3.34 11.72 5.51
N SER A 228 -2.60 12.06 6.57
CA SER A 228 -1.43 12.95 6.48
C SER A 228 -0.23 12.22 5.87
N LEU A 229 -0.03 10.95 6.23
CA LEU A 229 1.00 10.10 5.62
C LEU A 229 0.79 9.92 4.11
N SER A 230 -0.48 9.76 3.68
CA SER A 230 -0.81 9.64 2.26
C SER A 230 -0.57 10.93 1.48
N LYS A 231 -0.77 12.11 2.10
CA LYS A 231 -0.39 13.41 1.50
C LYS A 231 1.13 13.52 1.33
N LEU A 232 1.88 13.18 2.38
CA LEU A 232 3.34 13.17 2.35
C LEU A 232 3.88 12.21 1.28
N HIS A 233 3.32 11.00 1.19
CA HIS A 233 3.67 10.02 0.16
C HIS A 233 3.50 10.60 -1.25
N SER A 234 2.36 11.22 -1.55
CA SER A 234 2.11 11.80 -2.88
C SER A 234 3.12 12.87 -3.26
N GLU A 235 3.57 13.68 -2.30
CA GLU A 235 4.61 14.69 -2.52
C GLU A 235 6.00 14.07 -2.73
N LEU A 236 6.32 13.01 -1.99
CA LEU A 236 7.63 12.36 -2.07
C LEU A 236 7.74 11.35 -3.22
N LYS A 237 6.61 10.89 -3.78
CA LYS A 237 6.52 9.82 -4.78
C LYS A 237 7.59 9.88 -5.89
N PRO A 238 7.91 11.05 -6.50
CA PRO A 238 8.94 11.13 -7.54
C PRO A 238 10.36 10.73 -7.09
N PHE A 239 10.62 10.79 -5.78
CA PHE A 239 11.92 10.57 -5.17
C PHE A 239 12.03 9.24 -4.43
N LEU A 240 10.97 8.44 -4.39
CA LEU A 240 10.95 7.17 -3.67
C LEU A 240 11.64 6.07 -4.47
N ARG A 241 12.43 5.25 -3.77
CA ARG A 241 12.97 4.02 -4.35
C ARG A 241 11.85 3.04 -4.67
N ALA A 242 11.86 2.48 -5.88
CA ALA A 242 10.85 1.51 -6.33
C ALA A 242 10.75 0.27 -5.43
N LYS A 243 11.90 -0.24 -4.96
CA LYS A 243 12.00 -1.34 -3.98
C LYS A 243 12.71 -0.82 -2.71
N PRO A 244 11.95 -0.30 -1.72
CA PRO A 244 12.52 0.20 -0.47
C PRO A 244 13.34 -0.86 0.27
N LEU A 245 14.41 -0.43 0.94
CA LEU A 245 15.28 -1.28 1.78
C LEU A 245 15.85 -2.50 1.04
N SER A 246 16.14 -2.37 -0.25
CA SER A 246 16.74 -3.46 -1.04
C SER A 246 18.19 -3.78 -0.66
N LYS A 247 18.88 -2.88 0.06
CA LYS A 247 20.27 -3.04 0.48
C LYS A 247 20.38 -3.90 1.75
N ASN A 248 21.29 -4.87 1.74
CA ASN A 248 21.59 -5.66 2.94
C ASN A 248 22.46 -4.87 3.92
N ASN A 249 21.84 -4.29 4.95
CA ASN A 249 22.54 -3.51 5.97
C ASN A 249 23.11 -4.37 7.11
N HIS A 250 22.92 -5.69 7.10
CA HIS A 250 23.35 -6.57 8.18
C HIS A 250 24.86 -6.47 8.50
N PRO A 251 25.79 -6.47 7.52
CA PRO A 251 27.23 -6.36 7.83
C PRO A 251 27.59 -5.02 8.47
N PHE A 252 27.00 -3.93 7.97
CA PHE A 252 27.20 -2.59 8.51
C PHE A 252 26.74 -2.51 9.96
N LEU A 253 25.50 -2.94 10.25
CA LEU A 253 24.94 -2.83 11.59
C LEU A 253 25.64 -3.73 12.59
N LYS A 254 26.08 -4.92 12.17
CA LYS A 254 26.91 -5.79 13.00
C LYS A 254 28.20 -5.09 13.44
N LYS A 255 28.89 -4.40 12.51
CA LYS A 255 30.11 -3.62 12.82
C LYS A 255 29.79 -2.41 13.67
N GLN A 256 28.78 -1.62 13.29
CA GLN A 256 28.38 -0.39 13.96
C GLN A 256 28.04 -0.61 15.44
N PHE A 257 27.29 -1.67 15.74
CA PHE A 257 26.86 -2.00 17.10
C PHE A 257 27.79 -3.01 17.82
N LYS A 258 28.96 -3.30 17.26
CA LYS A 258 29.97 -4.22 17.82
C LYS A 258 29.40 -5.59 18.19
N VAL A 259 28.52 -6.15 17.35
CA VAL A 259 27.86 -7.44 17.58
C VAL A 259 28.76 -8.58 17.07
N SER A 260 29.33 -9.36 17.99
CA SER A 260 30.18 -10.51 17.67
C SER A 260 29.37 -11.75 17.26
N LYS A 261 30.04 -12.81 16.79
CA LYS A 261 29.41 -14.12 16.52
C LYS A 261 28.82 -14.76 17.79
N ILE A 262 29.50 -14.60 18.93
CA ILE A 262 29.06 -15.13 20.23
C ILE A 262 27.72 -14.52 20.65
N HIS A 263 27.55 -13.20 20.48
CA HIS A 263 26.27 -12.54 20.76
C HIS A 263 25.14 -13.12 19.89
N LEU A 264 25.40 -13.37 18.60
CA LEU A 264 24.40 -13.91 17.68
C LEU A 264 24.00 -15.35 18.02
N SER A 265 24.94 -16.18 18.48
CA SER A 265 24.66 -17.57 18.88
C SER A 265 23.95 -17.67 20.24
N ALA A 266 24.07 -16.67 21.10
CA ALA A 266 23.40 -16.62 22.40
C ALA A 266 21.89 -16.33 22.29
N VAL A 267 21.43 -15.79 21.15
CA VAL A 267 20.02 -15.48 20.91
C VAL A 267 19.43 -16.58 20.04
N SER A 268 18.56 -17.41 20.60
CA SER A 268 17.82 -18.48 19.93
C SER A 268 16.69 -17.96 19.04
N SER A 269 16.98 -17.00 18.16
CA SER A 269 16.03 -16.41 17.21
C SER A 269 16.67 -16.23 15.84
N LYS A 270 15.85 -16.42 14.79
CA LYS A 270 16.23 -16.12 13.40
C LYS A 270 16.52 -14.62 13.18
N ASP A 271 16.12 -13.76 14.11
CA ASP A 271 16.30 -12.30 14.07
C ASP A 271 17.30 -11.80 15.14
N SER A 272 18.31 -12.60 15.48
CA SER A 272 19.24 -12.33 16.57
C SER A 272 19.88 -10.94 16.54
N LEU A 273 20.34 -10.47 15.37
CA LEU A 273 20.93 -9.13 15.25
C LEU A 273 19.91 -8.02 15.56
N GLU A 274 18.68 -8.13 15.06
CA GLU A 274 17.62 -7.14 15.30
C GLU A 274 17.32 -7.04 16.80
N ASN A 275 17.19 -8.18 17.48
CA ASN A 275 16.90 -8.20 18.91
C ASN A 275 18.02 -7.56 19.73
N ILE A 276 19.29 -7.87 19.44
CA ILE A 276 20.45 -7.30 20.15
C ILE A 276 20.52 -5.77 19.96
N ILE A 277 20.27 -5.27 18.75
CA ILE A 277 20.29 -3.82 18.49
C ILE A 277 19.14 -3.12 19.24
N VAL A 278 17.95 -3.71 19.21
CA VAL A 278 16.78 -3.18 19.92
C VAL A 278 17.02 -3.17 21.44
N GLU A 279 17.64 -4.20 21.99
CA GLU A 279 18.02 -4.26 23.40
C GLU A 279 18.99 -3.13 23.75
N LYS A 280 20.05 -2.93 22.94
CA LYS A 280 20.98 -1.79 23.11
C LYS A 280 20.27 -0.44 23.09
N ALA A 281 19.24 -0.28 22.26
CA ALA A 281 18.42 0.93 22.21
C ALA A 281 17.43 1.07 23.38
N ALA A 282 17.09 -0.03 24.05
CA ALA A 282 16.18 -0.06 25.19
C ALA A 282 16.87 0.27 26.51
N VAL A 283 18.14 -0.12 26.68
CA VAL A 283 18.93 0.08 27.91
C VAL A 283 19.66 1.43 27.98
N LEU A 284 19.35 2.36 27.08
CA LEU A 284 19.84 3.74 27.17
C LEU A 284 19.19 4.40 28.40
N ILE A 285 20.02 4.93 29.30
CA ILE A 285 19.63 5.63 30.54
C ILE A 285 20.12 7.07 30.47
#